data_AF-A0AAE1VPI9-F1
#
_entry.id   AF-A0AAE1VPI9-F1
#
_cell.length_a   1.000
_cell.length_b   1.000
_cell.length_c   1.000
_cell.angle_alpha   90.00
_cell.angle_beta   90.00
_cell.angle_gamma   90.00
#
_symmetry.space_group_name_H-M   'P 1'
#
loop_
_entity.id
_entity.type
_entity.pdbx_description
1 polymer ?
#
loop_
_entity_poly.entity_id
_entity_poly.type
_entity_poly.pdbx_seq_one_letter_code
_entity_poly.pdbx_strand_id
1 'polypeptide(L)'
;MSEVFEGYERQYCELSVNLSRKCNSAALLPDGEPKKQHTSELKVGLDDADALIRKMDLEARSLQPSLKATLLAKLREYKSDLNKLKKEVNKLALTGASQAAHDLESGIVDPHAASANQRERLAMSTERLDQSSDRIRESRRIALETEDLGVSILGDLHQQRETLLHSHTKLHGVDDAIDKSKKILTSMSRRISRNKWIMGSVIGALILAIIIILYFKLFHH
;
A
#
# COMPACT_ATOMS: atom_id res chain seq x y z
N MET A 1 -5.77 6.36 -12.92
CA MET A 1 -5.28 5.20 -12.14
C MET A 1 -5.51 3.95 -12.96
N SER A 2 -4.74 2.87 -12.77
CA SER A 2 -4.95 1.61 -13.52
C SER A 2 -6.15 0.87 -12.94
N GLU A 3 -7.17 0.57 -13.75
CA GLU A 3 -8.34 -0.23 -13.33
C GLU A 3 -7.91 -1.60 -12.78
N VAL A 4 -6.82 -2.16 -13.29
CA VAL A 4 -6.26 -3.44 -12.85
C VAL A 4 -5.72 -3.34 -11.43
N PHE A 5 -5.00 -2.25 -11.12
CA PHE A 5 -4.49 -1.99 -9.78
C PHE A 5 -5.65 -1.84 -8.77
N GLU A 6 -6.66 -1.05 -9.10
CA GLU A 6 -7.83 -0.83 -8.24
C GLU A 6 -8.62 -2.13 -7.99
N GLY A 7 -8.71 -3.00 -8.99
CA GLY A 7 -9.31 -4.33 -8.85
C GLY A 7 -8.56 -5.24 -7.89
N TYR A 8 -7.23 -5.20 -7.89
CA TYR A 8 -6.41 -5.94 -6.92
C TYR A 8 -6.43 -5.30 -5.53
N GLU A 9 -6.44 -3.97 -5.44
CA GLU A 9 -6.55 -3.22 -4.18
C GLU A 9 -7.86 -3.57 -3.46
N ARG A 10 -8.98 -3.62 -4.20
CA ARG A 10 -10.29 -4.01 -3.64
C ARG A 10 -10.29 -5.44 -3.10
N GLN A 11 -9.74 -6.40 -3.86
CA GLN A 11 -9.63 -7.79 -3.42
C GLN A 11 -8.76 -7.92 -2.17
N TYR A 12 -7.63 -7.19 -2.13
CA TYR A 12 -6.75 -7.17 -0.97
C TYR A 12 -7.45 -6.61 0.27
N CYS A 13 -8.15 -5.48 0.13
CA CYS A 13 -8.90 -4.86 1.24
C CYS A 13 -10.01 -5.75 1.78
N GLU A 14 -10.75 -6.44 0.91
CA GLU A 14 -11.79 -7.38 1.33
C GLU A 14 -11.18 -8.59 2.09
N LEU A 15 -10.10 -9.15 1.53
CA LEU A 15 -9.39 -10.27 2.12
C LEU A 15 -8.74 -9.90 3.46
N SER A 16 -8.10 -8.73 3.58
CA SER A 16 -7.46 -8.28 4.81
C SER A 16 -8.46 -8.08 5.95
N VAL A 17 -9.62 -7.47 5.66
CA VAL A 17 -10.71 -7.33 6.64
C VAL A 17 -11.25 -8.70 7.08
N ASN A 18 -11.40 -9.64 6.13
CA ASN A 18 -11.83 -11.00 6.44
C ASN A 18 -10.82 -11.72 7.35
N LEU A 19 -9.53 -11.62 7.02
CA LEU A 19 -8.45 -12.22 7.79
C LEU A 19 -8.34 -11.62 9.20
N SER A 20 -8.41 -10.31 9.35
CA SER A 20 -8.41 -9.66 10.67
C SER A 20 -9.59 -10.11 11.51
N ARG A 21 -10.79 -10.22 10.93
CA ARG A 21 -11.97 -10.72 11.64
C ARG A 21 -11.80 -12.18 12.07
N LYS A 22 -11.34 -13.04 11.15
CA LYS A 22 -11.06 -14.45 11.44
C LYS A 22 -9.96 -14.63 12.49
N CYS A 23 -8.94 -13.76 12.48
CA CYS A 23 -7.86 -13.75 13.47
C CYS A 23 -8.41 -13.44 14.86
N ASN A 24 -9.26 -12.42 14.97
CA ASN A 24 -9.89 -12.04 16.23
C ASN A 24 -10.84 -13.13 16.75
N SER A 25 -11.60 -13.80 15.87
CA SER A 25 -12.43 -14.93 16.29
C SER A 25 -11.57 -16.13 16.72
N ALA A 26 -10.48 -16.43 16.01
CA ALA A 26 -9.56 -17.50 16.39
C ALA A 26 -8.83 -17.23 17.71
N ALA A 27 -8.60 -15.97 18.05
CA ALA A 27 -8.04 -15.57 19.34
C ALA A 27 -8.97 -15.83 20.54
N LEU A 28 -10.29 -15.84 20.32
CA LEU A 28 -11.32 -16.10 21.34
C LEU A 28 -11.65 -17.59 21.50
N LEU A 29 -11.20 -18.45 20.58
CA LEU A 29 -11.49 -19.87 20.64
C LEU A 29 -10.63 -20.57 21.71
N PRO A 30 -11.20 -21.56 22.42
CA PRO A 30 -10.43 -22.44 23.30
C PRO A 30 -9.34 -23.16 22.50
N ASP A 31 -8.26 -23.52 23.20
CA ASP A 31 -7.15 -24.22 22.60
C ASP A 31 -7.55 -25.65 22.19
N GLY A 32 -7.39 -25.98 20.91
CA GLY A 32 -7.78 -27.29 20.38
C GLY A 32 -7.70 -27.39 18.85
N GLU A 33 -8.11 -28.54 18.33
CA GLU A 33 -8.23 -28.81 16.88
C GLU A 33 -8.95 -27.71 16.07
N PRO A 34 -10.07 -27.12 16.52
CA PRO A 34 -10.74 -26.05 15.76
C PRO A 34 -9.86 -24.79 15.59
N LYS A 35 -9.09 -24.43 16.62
CA LYS A 35 -8.17 -23.28 16.56
C LYS A 35 -7.00 -23.56 15.64
N LYS A 36 -6.48 -24.79 15.62
CA LYS A 36 -5.42 -25.23 14.70
C LYS A 36 -5.89 -25.17 13.24
N GLN A 37 -7.11 -25.64 12.97
CA GLN A 37 -7.71 -25.57 11.64
C GLN A 37 -7.91 -24.11 11.17
N HIS A 38 -8.49 -23.25 12.02
CA HIS A 38 -8.62 -21.83 11.68
C HIS A 38 -7.28 -21.14 11.47
N THR A 39 -6.26 -21.47 12.27
CA THR A 39 -4.91 -20.92 12.08
C THR A 39 -4.32 -21.33 10.73
N SER A 40 -4.55 -22.56 10.29
CA SER A 40 -4.13 -23.03 8.96
C SER A 40 -4.87 -22.31 7.82
N GLU A 41 -6.18 -22.11 7.94
CA GLU A 41 -6.97 -21.34 6.98
C GLU A 41 -6.51 -19.88 6.90
N LEU A 42 -6.16 -19.27 8.04
CA LEU A 42 -5.60 -17.93 8.09
C LEU A 42 -4.24 -17.85 7.38
N LYS A 43 -3.38 -18.87 7.53
CA LYS A 43 -2.09 -18.91 6.82
C LYS A 43 -2.27 -18.92 5.30
N VAL A 44 -3.19 -19.74 4.78
CA VAL A 44 -3.50 -19.78 3.34
C VAL A 44 -3.99 -18.42 2.85
N GLY A 45 -4.92 -17.78 3.56
CA GLY A 45 -5.41 -16.47 3.15
C GLY A 45 -4.35 -15.35 3.28
N LEU A 46 -3.40 -15.46 4.21
CA LEU A 46 -2.25 -14.54 4.29
C LEU A 46 -1.33 -14.68 3.07
N ASP A 47 -1.14 -15.89 2.55
CA ASP A 47 -0.37 -16.13 1.32
C ASP A 47 -1.09 -15.56 0.09
N ASP A 48 -2.42 -15.70 0.02
CA ASP A 48 -3.23 -15.10 -1.06
C ASP A 48 -3.16 -13.56 -1.04
N ALA A 49 -3.18 -12.95 0.15
CA ALA A 49 -3.03 -11.51 0.32
C ALA A 49 -1.62 -11.03 -0.08
N ASP A 50 -0.58 -11.81 0.23
CA ASP A 50 0.80 -11.54 -0.23
C ASP A 50 0.90 -11.61 -1.76
N ALA A 51 0.23 -12.60 -2.38
CA ALA A 51 0.17 -12.72 -3.84
C ALA A 51 -0.54 -11.53 -4.50
N LEU A 52 -1.60 -10.99 -3.89
CA LEU A 52 -2.27 -9.78 -4.37
C LEU A 52 -1.35 -8.54 -4.27
N ILE A 53 -0.60 -8.40 -3.17
CA ILE A 53 0.40 -7.33 -3.03
C ILE A 53 1.46 -7.41 -4.12
N ARG A 54 1.96 -8.61 -4.45
CA ARG A 54 2.93 -8.80 -5.54
C ARG A 54 2.36 -8.42 -6.90
N LYS A 55 1.10 -8.77 -7.20
CA LYS A 55 0.42 -8.37 -8.45
C LYS A 55 0.28 -6.85 -8.55
N MET A 56 -0.11 -6.20 -7.45
CA MET A 56 -0.19 -4.74 -7.39
C MET A 56 1.17 -4.06 -7.57
N ASP A 57 2.26 -4.62 -7.01
CA ASP A 57 3.62 -4.10 -7.18
C ASP A 57 4.09 -4.17 -8.64
N LEU A 58 3.84 -5.29 -9.32
CA LEU A 58 4.13 -5.44 -10.75
C LEU A 58 3.37 -4.42 -11.60
N GLU A 59 2.08 -4.25 -11.33
CA GLU A 59 1.23 -3.28 -12.02
C GLU A 59 1.71 -1.84 -11.75
N ALA A 60 2.01 -1.49 -10.49
CA ALA A 60 2.50 -0.17 -10.12
C ALA A 60 3.85 0.18 -10.78
N ARG A 61 4.73 -0.81 -10.98
CA ARG A 61 6.02 -0.63 -11.67
C ARG A 61 5.88 -0.33 -13.16
N SER A 62 4.78 -0.75 -13.78
CA SER A 62 4.49 -0.49 -15.21
C SER A 62 3.95 0.91 -15.49
N LEU A 63 3.56 1.66 -14.44
CA LEU A 63 2.94 2.98 -14.54
C LEU A 63 3.96 4.14 -14.57
N GLN A 64 3.46 5.33 -14.95
CA GLN A 64 4.26 6.55 -15.02
C GLN A 64 4.90 6.92 -13.66
N PRO A 65 6.09 7.56 -13.64
CA PRO A 65 6.86 7.81 -12.43
C PRO A 65 6.12 8.56 -11.31
N SER A 66 5.22 9.50 -11.66
CA SER A 66 4.44 10.29 -10.71
C SER A 66 3.39 9.45 -9.96
N LEU A 67 2.65 8.60 -10.68
CA LEU A 67 1.66 7.69 -10.11
C LEU A 67 2.33 6.53 -9.36
N LYS A 68 3.45 6.03 -9.89
CA LYS A 68 4.24 4.95 -9.29
C LYS A 68 4.66 5.25 -7.85
N ALA A 69 5.16 6.45 -7.58
CA ALA A 69 5.62 6.83 -6.24
C ALA A 69 4.49 6.76 -5.19
N THR A 70 3.29 7.24 -5.53
CA THR A 70 2.11 7.20 -4.65
C THR A 70 1.62 5.77 -4.40
N LEU A 71 1.60 4.92 -5.44
CA LEU A 71 1.15 3.54 -5.33
C LEU A 71 2.13 2.66 -4.54
N LEU A 72 3.44 2.84 -4.73
CA LEU A 72 4.46 2.14 -3.96
C LEU A 72 4.40 2.52 -2.47
N ALA A 73 4.10 3.78 -2.16
CA ALA A 73 3.90 4.20 -0.77
C ALA A 73 2.72 3.47 -0.10
N LYS A 74 1.59 3.33 -0.80
CA LYS A 74 0.44 2.53 -0.34
C LYS A 74 0.78 1.05 -0.18
N LEU A 75 1.48 0.46 -1.16
CA LEU A 75 1.90 -0.95 -1.11
C LEU A 75 2.78 -1.25 0.10
N ARG A 76 3.62 -0.31 0.51
CA ARG A 76 4.44 -0.43 1.72
C ARG A 76 3.58 -0.48 2.98
N GLU A 77 2.53 0.33 3.05
CA GLU A 77 1.57 0.32 4.16
C GLU A 77 0.84 -1.02 4.22
N TYR A 78 0.34 -1.52 3.08
CA TYR A 78 -0.27 -2.84 3.00
C TYR A 78 0.66 -3.97 3.41
N LYS A 79 1.92 -3.97 2.94
CA LYS A 79 2.91 -4.98 3.31
C LYS A 79 3.25 -4.93 4.81
N SER A 80 3.28 -3.74 5.41
CA SER A 80 3.46 -3.56 6.85
C SER A 80 2.28 -4.13 7.65
N ASP A 81 1.04 -3.82 7.26
CA ASP A 81 -0.15 -4.31 7.94
C ASP A 81 -0.33 -5.82 7.81
N LEU A 82 -0.05 -6.38 6.63
CA LEU A 82 -0.01 -7.83 6.42
C LEU A 82 1.01 -8.49 7.36
N ASN A 83 2.19 -7.89 7.53
CA ASN A 83 3.22 -8.44 8.42
C ASN A 83 2.83 -8.36 9.90
N LYS A 84 2.10 -7.34 10.34
CA LYS A 84 1.51 -7.31 11.69
C LYS A 84 0.54 -8.48 11.87
N LEU A 85 -0.33 -8.70 10.87
CA LEU A 85 -1.30 -9.79 10.91
C LEU A 85 -0.63 -11.17 10.88
N LYS A 86 0.40 -11.38 10.05
CA LYS A 86 1.24 -12.60 10.07
C LYS A 86 1.83 -12.87 11.47
N LYS A 87 2.31 -11.84 12.17
CA LYS A 87 2.85 -11.99 13.53
C LYS A 87 1.78 -12.40 14.55
N GLU A 88 0.59 -11.81 14.49
CA GLU A 88 -0.52 -12.18 15.37
C GLU A 88 -0.99 -13.62 15.14
N VAL A 89 -1.12 -14.06 13.88
CA VAL A 89 -1.48 -15.45 13.54
C VAL A 89 -0.42 -16.45 14.03
N ASN A 90 0.86 -16.12 13.90
CA ASN A 90 1.93 -16.97 14.42
C ASN A 90 1.96 -17.02 15.95
N LYS A 91 1.67 -15.90 16.63
CA LYS A 91 1.50 -15.88 18.08
C LYS A 91 0.36 -16.79 18.53
N LEU A 92 -0.77 -16.78 17.82
CA LEU A 92 -1.89 -17.69 18.06
C LEU A 92 -1.49 -19.16 17.89
N ALA A 93 -0.68 -19.48 16.88
CA ALA A 93 -0.15 -20.82 16.64
C ALA A 93 0.80 -21.29 17.77
N LEU A 94 1.59 -20.36 18.33
CA LEU A 94 2.59 -20.65 19.37
C LEU A 94 1.96 -20.82 20.75
N THR A 95 1.06 -19.92 21.15
CA THR A 95 0.33 -19.99 22.43
C THR A 95 -0.41 -21.33 22.57
N GLY A 96 -0.85 -21.91 21.45
CA GLY A 96 -1.60 -23.16 21.42
C GLY A 96 -0.89 -24.42 21.93
N ALA A 97 0.42 -24.35 22.20
CA ALA A 97 1.21 -25.48 22.68
C ALA A 97 1.71 -25.32 24.13
N SER A 98 1.72 -24.08 24.66
CA SER A 98 2.27 -23.82 25.99
C SER A 98 1.31 -24.24 27.10
N GLN A 99 0.00 -24.29 26.83
CA GLN A 99 -1.02 -24.79 27.77
C GLN A 99 -1.15 -26.32 27.73
N ALA A 100 -1.03 -26.94 26.54
CA ALA A 100 -0.95 -28.41 26.42
C ALA A 100 0.27 -29.02 27.15
N ALA A 101 1.36 -28.26 27.30
CA ALA A 101 2.50 -28.65 28.12
C ALA A 101 2.22 -28.58 29.63
N HIS A 102 1.33 -27.69 30.07
CA HIS A 102 1.03 -27.44 31.48
C HIS A 102 -0.07 -28.37 32.03
N ASP A 103 -0.98 -28.85 31.18
CA ASP A 103 -2.07 -29.75 31.58
C ASP A 103 -1.59 -31.20 31.79
N LEU A 104 -0.49 -31.62 31.15
CA LEU A 104 0.04 -32.98 31.26
C LEU A 104 1.05 -33.18 32.40
N GLU A 105 1.57 -32.11 33.01
CA GLU A 105 2.46 -32.21 34.18
C GLU A 105 1.68 -32.50 35.48
N SER A 106 0.34 -32.41 35.46
CA SER A 106 -0.52 -32.78 36.60
C SER A 106 -0.95 -34.26 36.63
N GLY A 107 -0.53 -35.06 35.63
CA GLY A 107 -0.78 -36.50 35.57
C GLY A 107 0.13 -37.29 36.51
N ILE A 108 -0.38 -37.57 37.71
CA ILE A 108 0.21 -38.39 38.79
C ILE A 108 0.99 -39.60 38.25
N VAL A 109 2.28 -39.68 38.58
CA VAL A 109 3.19 -40.78 38.21
C VAL A 109 3.01 -41.94 39.18
N ASP A 110 2.37 -43.02 38.71
CA ASP A 110 2.35 -44.32 39.37
C ASP A 110 3.59 -45.15 38.91
N PRO A 111 4.46 -45.64 39.81
CA PRO A 111 5.80 -46.14 39.45
C PRO A 111 5.85 -47.54 38.81
N HIS A 112 4.73 -48.19 38.48
CA HIS A 112 4.71 -49.61 38.12
C HIS A 112 4.58 -49.95 36.61
N ALA A 113 4.46 -48.97 35.71
CA ALA A 113 4.24 -49.18 34.25
C ALA A 113 5.46 -48.86 33.36
N ALA A 114 6.69 -48.96 33.88
CA ALA A 114 7.88 -48.26 33.34
C ALA A 114 8.45 -48.72 31.97
N SER A 115 8.11 -49.91 31.46
CA SER A 115 8.78 -50.47 30.26
C SER A 115 8.09 -50.14 28.93
N ALA A 116 6.78 -50.34 28.81
CA ALA A 116 6.02 -49.98 27.60
C ALA A 116 5.90 -48.44 27.44
N ASN A 117 5.78 -47.72 28.55
CA ASN A 117 5.74 -46.26 28.58
C ASN A 117 7.03 -45.61 28.08
N GLN A 118 8.18 -46.29 28.08
CA GLN A 118 9.44 -45.67 27.67
C GLN A 118 9.50 -45.41 26.16
N ARG A 119 9.05 -46.37 25.34
CA ARG A 119 8.97 -46.19 23.88
C ARG A 119 7.93 -45.16 23.48
N GLU A 120 6.78 -45.17 24.14
CA GLU A 120 5.71 -44.20 23.91
C GLU A 120 6.14 -42.78 24.33
N ARG A 121 6.80 -42.63 25.48
CA ARG A 121 7.40 -41.35 25.91
C ARG A 121 8.48 -40.87 24.96
N LEU A 122 9.33 -41.76 24.45
CA LEU A 122 10.37 -41.40 23.48
C LEU A 122 9.76 -40.99 22.13
N ALA A 123 8.75 -41.70 21.64
CA ALA A 123 8.02 -41.34 20.43
C ALA A 123 7.33 -39.98 20.57
N MET A 124 6.62 -39.75 21.68
CA MET A 124 6.03 -38.44 22.00
C MET A 124 7.08 -37.34 22.11
N SER A 125 8.24 -37.61 22.70
CA SER A 125 9.32 -36.62 22.78
C SER A 125 9.92 -36.28 21.41
N THR A 126 9.98 -37.27 20.51
CA THR A 126 10.48 -37.09 19.14
C THR A 126 9.49 -36.28 18.30
N GLU A 127 8.20 -36.58 18.38
CA GLU A 127 7.15 -35.82 17.69
C GLU A 127 7.09 -34.36 18.18
N ARG A 128 7.29 -34.12 19.48
CA ARG A 128 7.42 -32.76 20.04
C ARG A 128 8.66 -32.03 19.53
N LEU A 129 9.79 -32.72 19.39
CA LEU A 129 11.02 -32.15 18.86
C LEU A 129 10.89 -31.77 17.39
N ASP A 130 10.22 -32.61 16.61
CA ASP A 130 9.96 -32.36 15.19
C ASP A 130 9.03 -31.16 15.01
N GLN A 131 7.93 -31.11 15.79
CA GLN A 131 7.00 -29.99 15.78
C GLN A 131 7.65 -28.68 16.27
N SER A 132 8.57 -28.75 17.24
CA SER A 132 9.34 -27.59 17.68
C SER A 132 10.34 -27.13 16.60
N SER A 133 11.00 -28.06 15.92
CA SER A 133 11.92 -27.77 14.81
C SER A 133 11.22 -27.09 13.64
N ASP A 134 10.04 -27.56 13.26
CA ASP A 134 9.21 -26.93 12.23
C ASP A 134 8.80 -25.50 12.61
N ARG A 135 8.44 -25.26 13.88
CA ARG A 135 8.11 -23.92 14.38
C ARG A 135 9.31 -22.98 14.36
N ILE A 136 10.50 -23.46 14.76
CA ILE A 136 11.74 -22.66 14.68
C ILE A 136 12.05 -22.32 13.22
N ARG A 137 11.88 -23.28 12.31
CA ARG A 137 12.09 -23.08 10.88
C ARG A 137 11.13 -22.03 10.31
N GLU A 138 9.87 -22.06 10.72
CA GLU A 138 8.85 -21.08 10.32
C GLU A 138 9.12 -19.70 10.93
N SER A 139 9.46 -19.62 12.22
CA SER A 139 9.87 -18.37 12.87
C SER A 139 11.08 -17.73 12.19
N ARG A 140 12.08 -18.54 11.82
CA ARG A 140 13.26 -18.11 11.06
C ARG A 140 12.86 -17.57 9.68
N ARG A 141 11.93 -18.23 8.98
CA ARG A 141 11.42 -17.74 7.69
C ARG A 141 10.80 -16.35 7.83
N ILE A 142 9.92 -16.17 8.81
CA ILE A 142 9.23 -14.88 9.03
C ILE A 142 10.23 -13.78 9.44
N ALA A 143 11.23 -14.12 10.25
CA ALA A 143 12.28 -13.18 10.62
C ALA A 143 13.09 -12.72 9.40
N LEU A 144 13.46 -13.63 8.50
CA LEU A 144 14.13 -13.31 7.24
C LEU A 144 13.23 -12.47 6.30
N GLU A 145 11.94 -12.81 6.18
CA GLU A 145 10.98 -11.98 5.42
C GLU A 145 10.83 -10.57 6.01
N THR A 146 10.94 -10.45 7.33
CA THR A 146 10.92 -9.15 8.03
C THR A 146 12.20 -8.35 7.80
N GLU A 147 13.36 -9.02 7.76
CA GLU A 147 14.65 -8.42 7.43
C GLU A 147 14.66 -7.90 5.99
N ASP A 148 14.22 -8.71 5.03
CA ASP A 148 14.11 -8.32 3.61
C ASP A 148 13.15 -7.14 3.42
N LEU A 149 12.00 -7.15 4.11
CA LEU A 149 11.12 -5.98 4.15
C LEU A 149 11.84 -4.76 4.74
N GLY A 150 12.57 -4.93 5.84
CA GLY A 150 13.32 -3.84 6.48
C GLY A 150 14.37 -3.23 5.56
N VAL A 151 15.11 -4.07 4.83
CA VAL A 151 16.11 -3.66 3.83
C VAL A 151 15.43 -2.93 2.67
N SER A 152 14.30 -3.44 2.16
CA SER A 152 13.53 -2.77 1.11
C SER A 152 13.02 -1.39 1.55
N ILE A 153 12.52 -1.26 2.79
CA ILE A 153 12.08 0.03 3.35
C ILE A 153 13.27 1.00 3.48
N LEU A 154 14.44 0.52 3.91
CA LEU A 154 15.63 1.35 4.09
C LEU A 154 16.19 1.83 2.74
N GLY A 155 16.20 0.95 1.73
CA GLY A 155 16.57 1.30 0.35
C GLY A 155 15.64 2.37 -0.24
N ASP A 156 14.34 2.24 -0.02
CA ASP A 156 13.35 3.20 -0.54
C ASP A 156 13.38 4.54 0.20
N LEU A 157 13.68 4.56 1.50
CA LEU A 157 13.95 5.80 2.24
C LEU A 157 15.20 6.52 1.69
N HIS A 158 16.21 5.76 1.29
CA HIS A 158 17.39 6.31 0.62
C HIS A 158 17.01 6.93 -0.74
N GLN A 159 16.20 6.24 -1.54
CA GLN A 159 15.72 6.72 -2.83
C GLN A 159 14.76 7.91 -2.71
N GLN A 160 13.90 7.94 -1.68
CA GLN A 160 13.07 9.10 -1.34
C GLN A 160 13.93 10.29 -0.91
N ARG A 161 14.99 10.07 -0.11
CA ARG A 161 15.96 11.12 0.27
C ARG A 161 16.66 11.66 -0.97
N GLU A 162 17.09 10.80 -1.89
CA GLU A 162 17.73 11.20 -3.14
C GLU A 162 16.77 11.99 -4.05
N THR A 163 15.49 11.59 -4.11
CA THR A 163 14.43 12.33 -4.82
C THR A 163 14.12 13.68 -4.15
N LEU A 164 14.16 13.76 -2.81
CA LEU A 164 14.02 15.01 -2.04
C LEU A 164 15.21 15.95 -2.29
N LEU A 165 16.44 15.41 -2.31
CA LEU A 165 17.66 16.16 -2.63
C LEU A 165 17.68 16.62 -4.10
N HIS A 166 17.21 15.79 -5.03
CA HIS A 166 17.03 16.17 -6.44
C HIS A 166 15.90 17.19 -6.63
N SER A 167 14.85 17.14 -5.81
CA SER A 167 13.79 18.15 -5.78
C SER A 167 14.30 19.48 -5.23
N HIS A 168 15.24 19.46 -4.28
CA HIS A 168 15.97 20.65 -3.84
C HIS A 168 16.84 21.26 -4.95
N THR A 169 17.34 20.45 -5.88
CA THR A 169 18.09 20.92 -7.06
C THR A 169 17.16 21.38 -8.19
N LYS A 170 15.96 20.81 -8.31
CA LYS A 170 14.89 21.28 -9.22
C LYS A 170 14.07 22.46 -8.69
N LEU A 171 14.25 22.89 -7.45
CA LEU A 171 13.65 24.13 -6.93
C LEU A 171 14.35 25.40 -7.45
N HIS A 172 15.47 25.27 -8.18
CA HIS A 172 16.00 26.35 -9.04
C HIS A 172 15.56 26.24 -10.51
N GLY A 173 14.75 25.23 -10.87
CA GLY A 173 14.20 25.03 -12.21
C GLY A 173 12.69 25.30 -12.30
N VAL A 174 12.06 25.77 -11.22
CA VAL A 174 10.64 26.15 -11.22
C VAL A 174 10.40 27.52 -11.86
N ASP A 175 11.42 28.38 -11.97
CA ASP A 175 11.31 29.61 -12.76
C ASP A 175 11.14 29.33 -14.26
N ASP A 176 11.71 28.24 -14.79
CA ASP A 176 11.69 27.94 -16.23
C ASP A 176 10.39 27.25 -16.69
N ALA A 177 9.73 26.52 -15.79
CA ALA A 177 8.41 25.92 -16.03
C ALA A 177 7.25 26.91 -15.80
N ILE A 178 7.44 27.90 -14.92
CA ILE A 178 6.54 29.06 -14.79
C ILE A 178 6.66 29.95 -16.03
N ASP A 179 7.84 30.08 -16.64
CA ASP A 179 8.01 30.88 -17.86
C ASP A 179 7.33 30.23 -19.09
N LYS A 180 7.37 28.89 -19.23
CA LYS A 180 6.61 28.18 -20.29
C LYS A 180 5.10 28.24 -20.12
N SER A 181 4.61 28.22 -18.88
CA SER A 181 3.17 28.35 -18.60
C SER A 181 2.66 29.78 -18.81
N LYS A 182 3.47 30.80 -18.45
CA LYS A 182 3.20 32.21 -18.78
C LYS A 182 3.22 32.47 -20.27
N LYS A 183 4.12 31.84 -21.05
CA LYS A 183 4.24 32.03 -22.51
C LYS A 183 3.05 31.49 -23.31
N ILE A 184 2.45 30.38 -22.88
CA ILE A 184 1.23 29.83 -23.52
C ILE A 184 0.01 30.69 -23.17
N LEU A 185 -0.14 31.11 -21.91
CA LEU A 185 -1.26 31.94 -21.46
C LEU A 185 -1.20 33.39 -22.02
N THR A 186 -0.01 33.98 -22.15
CA THR A 186 0.16 35.31 -22.80
C THR A 186 -0.03 35.26 -24.32
N SER A 187 0.25 34.14 -24.99
CA SER A 187 -0.01 34.00 -26.44
C SER A 187 -1.50 33.92 -26.79
N MET A 188 -2.30 33.31 -25.90
CA MET A 188 -3.77 33.29 -25.98
C MET A 188 -4.38 34.65 -25.63
N SER A 189 -3.88 35.32 -24.58
CA SER A 189 -4.38 36.62 -24.12
C SER A 189 -4.12 37.77 -25.10
N ARG A 190 -2.95 37.80 -25.78
CA ARG A 190 -2.63 38.85 -26.77
C ARG A 190 -3.55 38.85 -28.00
N ARG A 191 -4.06 37.70 -28.43
CA ARG A 191 -4.98 37.61 -29.58
C ARG A 191 -6.35 38.24 -29.25
N ILE A 192 -6.80 38.10 -28.00
CA ILE A 192 -8.08 38.65 -27.53
C ILE A 192 -8.01 40.17 -27.38
N SER A 193 -6.92 40.72 -26.84
CA SER A 193 -6.77 42.18 -26.69
C SER A 193 -6.65 42.92 -28.03
N ARG A 194 -6.00 42.33 -29.03
CA ARG A 194 -5.89 42.93 -30.37
C ARG A 194 -7.24 42.98 -31.09
N ASN A 195 -8.05 41.92 -30.99
CA ASN A 195 -9.40 41.92 -31.55
C ASN A 195 -10.32 42.94 -30.86
N LYS A 196 -10.17 43.15 -29.54
CA LYS A 196 -10.92 44.20 -28.81
C LYS A 196 -10.59 45.62 -29.30
N TRP A 197 -9.31 45.92 -29.58
CA TRP A 197 -8.90 47.22 -30.10
C TRP A 197 -9.36 47.48 -31.54
N ILE A 198 -9.27 46.47 -32.42
CA ILE A 198 -9.76 46.59 -33.80
C ILE A 198 -11.27 46.84 -33.81
N MET A 199 -12.04 46.10 -33.02
CA MET A 199 -13.50 46.32 -32.89
C MET A 199 -13.83 47.72 -32.36
N GLY A 200 -13.11 48.20 -31.34
CA GLY A 200 -13.30 49.54 -30.80
C GLY A 200 -13.00 50.65 -31.81
N SER A 201 -11.93 50.51 -32.59
CA SER A 201 -11.56 51.49 -33.62
C SER A 201 -12.58 51.57 -34.75
N VAL A 202 -13.15 50.45 -35.19
CA VAL A 202 -14.19 50.43 -36.24
C VAL A 202 -15.46 51.13 -35.75
N ILE A 203 -15.89 50.85 -34.52
CA ILE A 203 -17.06 51.49 -33.91
C ILE A 203 -16.83 53.00 -33.77
N GLY A 204 -15.64 53.42 -33.29
CA GLY A 204 -15.30 54.83 -33.16
C GLY A 204 -15.28 55.57 -34.50
N ALA A 205 -14.71 54.97 -35.54
CA ALA A 205 -14.69 55.56 -36.88
C ALA A 205 -16.11 55.73 -37.47
N LEU A 206 -17.00 54.75 -37.26
CA LEU A 206 -18.40 54.85 -37.67
C LEU A 206 -19.13 56.00 -36.97
N ILE A 207 -18.95 56.14 -35.65
CA ILE A 207 -19.53 57.24 -34.88
C ILE A 207 -19.01 58.59 -35.39
N LEU A 208 -17.70 58.70 -35.62
CA LEU A 208 -17.08 59.93 -36.08
C LEU A 208 -17.56 60.31 -37.50
N ALA A 209 -17.73 59.34 -38.40
CA ALA A 209 -18.30 59.56 -39.72
C ALA A 209 -19.75 60.08 -39.64
N ILE A 210 -20.57 59.52 -38.75
CA ILE A 210 -21.94 60.00 -38.50
C ILE A 210 -21.93 61.44 -37.98
N ILE A 211 -21.04 61.76 -37.04
CA ILE A 211 -20.90 63.12 -36.49
C ILE A 211 -20.49 64.11 -37.59
N ILE A 212 -19.53 63.75 -38.45
CA ILE A 212 -19.10 64.60 -39.56
C ILE A 212 -20.26 64.85 -40.54
N ILE A 213 -21.00 63.80 -40.92
CA ILE A 213 -22.16 63.92 -41.81
C ILE A 213 -23.22 64.83 -41.18
N LEU A 214 -23.50 64.66 -39.89
CA LEU A 214 -24.44 65.51 -39.16
C LEU A 214 -23.94 66.96 -39.11
N TYR A 215 -22.66 67.19 -38.81
CA TYR A 215 -22.08 68.53 -38.76
C TYR A 215 -22.18 69.23 -40.12
N PHE A 216 -21.76 68.58 -41.21
CA PHE A 216 -21.91 69.15 -42.55
C PHE A 216 -23.39 69.36 -42.90
N LYS A 217 -24.30 68.46 -42.53
CA LYS A 217 -25.73 68.63 -42.80
C LYS A 217 -26.36 69.79 -42.00
N LEU A 218 -25.92 70.02 -40.76
CA LEU A 218 -26.45 71.07 -39.88
C LEU A 218 -25.81 72.45 -40.10
N PHE A 219 -24.54 72.49 -40.50
CA PHE A 219 -23.78 73.73 -40.68
C PHE A 219 -23.69 74.17 -42.15
N HIS A 220 -23.94 73.27 -43.10
CA HIS A 220 -24.01 73.55 -44.55
C HIS A 220 -25.46 73.52 -45.08
N HIS A 221 -26.44 73.79 -44.21
CA HIS A 221 -27.80 74.15 -44.62
C HIS A 221 -28.13 75.55 -44.13
#